data_AF-A0A6P6E0Y2-F1
#
_entry.id   AF-A0A6P6E0Y2-F1
#
_cell.length_a   1.000
_cell.length_b   1.000
_cell.length_c   1.000
_cell.angle_alpha   90.00
_cell.angle_beta   90.00
_cell.angle_gamma   90.00
#
_symmetry.space_group_name_H-M   'P 1'
#
loop_
_entity.id
_entity.type
_entity.pdbx_description
1 polymer ?
#
loop_
_entity_poly.entity_id
_entity_poly.type
_entity_poly.pdbx_seq_one_letter_code
_entity_poly.pdbx_strand_id
1 'polypeptide(L)'
;MGLASQSQAVVLSTYLEMGAVKLRGCSAVELGAGTGLVGIVAALLGAHVTVTDRKVALEFLKSNVQANLPPHVQTNTVVKELTWGQNLESFSPGEFDLILGADIIYLEETFTDLLQTLDYLCSDHCVILLACRIRYERDNNFLVMMERKFTVSKVHYDPEKDVHIYKAQKRSQREDL
;
A
#
# COMPACT_ATOMS: atom_id res chain seq x y z
N MET A 1 -18.05 -5.21 12.70
CA MET A 1 -17.04 -5.49 11.66
C MET A 1 -15.91 -4.45 11.75
N GLY A 2 -15.14 -4.40 12.86
CA GLY A 2 -14.36 -3.17 13.16
C GLY A 2 -13.08 -3.29 13.99
N LEU A 3 -12.57 -4.49 14.28
CA LEU A 3 -11.32 -4.65 15.04
C LEU A 3 -10.18 -5.32 14.25
N ALA A 4 -10.49 -6.00 13.14
CA ALA A 4 -9.48 -6.73 12.38
C ALA A 4 -8.66 -5.83 11.46
N SER A 5 -9.25 -4.78 10.86
CA SER A 5 -8.61 -3.98 9.82
C SER A 5 -7.56 -2.98 10.31
N GLN A 6 -7.60 -2.62 11.61
CA GLN A 6 -6.62 -1.68 12.16
C GLN A 6 -5.29 -2.35 12.47
N SER A 7 -5.25 -3.68 12.68
CA SER A 7 -4.03 -4.37 13.09
C SER A 7 -2.94 -4.32 12.01
N GLN A 8 -3.28 -4.53 10.75
CA GLN A 8 -2.31 -4.48 9.66
C GLN A 8 -1.81 -3.05 9.43
N ALA A 9 -2.69 -2.05 9.50
CA ALA A 9 -2.33 -0.66 9.34
C ALA A 9 -1.38 -0.18 10.47
N VAL A 10 -1.65 -0.58 11.71
CA VAL A 10 -0.77 -0.30 12.86
C VAL A 10 0.60 -0.96 12.66
N VAL A 11 0.64 -2.24 12.30
CA VAL A 11 1.91 -2.97 12.08
C VAL A 11 2.73 -2.35 10.96
N LEU A 12 2.10 -2.00 9.83
CA LEU A 12 2.80 -1.34 8.73
C LEU A 12 3.33 0.03 9.15
N SER A 13 2.53 0.80 9.88
CA SER A 13 2.92 2.12 10.38
C SER A 13 4.12 2.05 11.33
N THR A 14 4.09 1.11 12.29
CA THR A 14 5.23 0.86 13.20
C THR A 14 6.48 0.44 12.42
N TYR A 15 6.32 -0.42 11.40
CA TYR A 15 7.45 -0.84 10.56
C TYR A 15 8.07 0.31 9.76
N LEU A 16 7.25 1.25 9.27
CA LEU A 16 7.72 2.47 8.61
C LEU A 16 8.53 3.36 9.57
N GLU A 17 8.04 3.54 10.81
CA GLU A 17 8.70 4.33 11.85
C GLU A 17 10.06 3.77 12.27
N MET A 18 10.23 2.44 12.23
CA MET A 18 11.51 1.77 12.53
C MET A 18 12.64 2.11 11.53
N GLY A 19 12.34 2.82 10.43
CA GLY A 19 13.36 3.32 9.50
C GLY A 19 13.89 2.27 8.51
N ALA A 20 13.23 1.12 8.38
CA ALA A 20 13.60 0.08 7.41
C ALA A 20 13.37 0.52 5.95
N VAL A 21 12.59 1.59 5.74
CA VAL A 21 12.35 2.23 4.44
C VAL A 21 12.67 3.72 4.52
N LYS A 22 13.37 4.23 3.53
CA LYS A 22 13.70 5.66 3.42
C LYS A 22 12.47 6.42 2.89
N LEU A 23 11.78 7.14 3.78
CA LEU A 23 10.56 7.87 3.43
C LEU A 23 10.78 9.33 3.06
N ARG A 24 11.81 9.99 3.61
CA ARG A 24 12.04 11.43 3.37
C ARG A 24 12.23 11.72 1.87
N GLY A 25 11.30 12.47 1.30
CA GLY A 25 11.26 12.86 -0.12
C GLY A 25 10.84 11.75 -1.08
N CYS A 26 10.46 10.58 -0.57
CA CYS A 26 9.95 9.45 -1.34
C CYS A 26 8.56 9.77 -1.89
N SER A 27 8.31 9.51 -3.17
CA SER A 27 6.95 9.52 -3.72
C SER A 27 6.25 8.20 -3.36
N ALA A 28 5.12 8.28 -2.66
CA ALA A 28 4.41 7.10 -2.17
C ALA A 28 2.93 7.14 -2.53
N VAL A 29 2.33 5.96 -2.72
CA VAL A 29 0.88 5.79 -2.85
C VAL A 29 0.37 4.74 -1.87
N GLU A 30 -0.70 5.06 -1.14
CA GLU A 30 -1.41 4.08 -0.31
C GLU A 30 -2.67 3.61 -1.06
N LEU A 31 -2.80 2.29 -1.24
CA LEU A 31 -3.96 1.64 -1.85
C LEU A 31 -4.93 1.17 -0.77
N GLY A 32 -6.22 1.47 -0.93
CA GLY A 32 -7.28 1.01 -0.01
C GLY A 32 -7.06 1.52 1.42
N ALA A 33 -6.80 2.81 1.55
CA ALA A 33 -6.34 3.43 2.78
C ALA A 33 -7.35 3.36 3.95
N GLY A 34 -8.64 3.25 3.66
CA GLY A 34 -9.74 3.25 4.62
C GLY A 34 -9.74 4.48 5.51
N THR A 35 -9.08 4.40 6.66
CA THR A 35 -8.90 5.53 7.59
C THR A 35 -7.76 6.48 7.17
N GLY A 36 -6.78 6.00 6.40
CA GLY A 36 -5.60 6.77 6.00
C GLY A 36 -4.43 6.67 6.97
N LEU A 37 -4.47 5.78 7.98
CA LEU A 37 -3.44 5.71 9.02
C LEU A 37 -2.02 5.55 8.44
N VAL A 38 -1.81 4.61 7.51
CA VAL A 38 -0.47 4.32 6.99
C VAL A 38 0.04 5.51 6.17
N GLY A 39 -0.79 6.08 5.31
CA GLY A 39 -0.45 7.25 4.50
C GLY A 39 -0.18 8.50 5.35
N ILE A 40 -0.95 8.72 6.42
CA ILE A 40 -0.72 9.79 7.41
C ILE A 40 0.65 9.60 8.06
N VAL A 41 0.97 8.40 8.54
CA VAL A 41 2.27 8.10 9.16
C VAL A 41 3.42 8.28 8.16
N ALA A 42 3.27 7.77 6.93
CA ALA A 42 4.27 7.94 5.88
C ALA A 42 4.53 9.43 5.57
N ALA A 43 3.47 10.25 5.51
CA ALA A 43 3.57 11.69 5.28
C ALA A 43 4.28 12.40 6.45
N LEU A 44 3.95 12.06 7.70
CA LEU A 44 4.62 12.59 8.90
C LEU A 44 6.10 12.20 8.96
N LEU A 45 6.47 11.04 8.42
CA LEU A 45 7.86 10.58 8.27
C LEU A 45 8.57 11.21 7.05
N GLY A 46 7.90 12.11 6.32
CA GLY A 46 8.50 12.95 5.29
C GLY A 46 8.33 12.47 3.85
N ALA A 47 7.46 11.49 3.58
CA ALA A 47 7.10 11.10 2.23
C ALA A 47 6.13 12.11 1.58
N HIS A 48 6.11 12.12 0.25
CA HIS A 48 5.06 12.78 -0.54
C HIS A 48 4.04 11.71 -0.90
N VAL A 49 2.84 11.78 -0.31
CA VAL A 49 1.92 10.64 -0.30
C VAL A 49 0.64 10.94 -1.05
N THR A 50 0.30 10.08 -2.01
CA THR A 50 -1.04 10.00 -2.59
C THR A 50 -1.83 8.91 -1.86
N VAL A 51 -2.77 9.31 -1.02
CA VAL A 51 -3.60 8.40 -0.22
C VAL A 51 -4.89 8.09 -0.99
N THR A 52 -5.15 6.82 -1.28
CA THR A 52 -6.23 6.44 -2.19
C THR A 52 -7.21 5.43 -1.61
N ASP A 53 -8.47 5.57 -2.02
CA ASP A 53 -9.52 4.58 -1.79
C ASP A 53 -10.62 4.74 -2.86
N ARG A 54 -11.62 3.86 -2.81
CA ARG A 54 -12.82 3.94 -3.63
C ARG A 54 -13.65 5.16 -3.23
N LYS A 55 -14.44 5.67 -4.18
CA LYS A 55 -15.27 6.88 -4.04
C LYS A 55 -16.05 6.97 -2.72
N VAL A 56 -16.63 5.85 -2.27
CA VAL A 56 -17.46 5.78 -1.05
C VAL A 56 -16.68 6.07 0.25
N ALA A 57 -15.36 5.88 0.25
CA ALA A 57 -14.51 6.10 1.41
C ALA A 57 -13.81 7.47 1.40
N LEU A 58 -13.83 8.20 0.27
CA LEU A 58 -13.03 9.40 0.09
C LEU A 58 -13.36 10.55 1.03
N GLU A 59 -14.64 10.77 1.33
CA GLU A 59 -15.04 11.86 2.24
C GLU A 59 -14.47 11.61 3.65
N PHE A 60 -14.62 10.39 4.14
CA PHE A 60 -14.10 9.96 5.44
C PHE A 60 -12.57 10.01 5.47
N LEU A 61 -11.91 9.48 4.43
CA LEU A 61 -10.47 9.50 4.29
C LEU A 61 -9.91 10.93 4.31
N LYS A 62 -10.53 11.84 3.54
CA LYS A 62 -10.13 13.25 3.47
C LYS A 62 -10.24 13.93 4.83
N SER A 63 -11.31 13.68 5.58
CA SER A 63 -11.50 14.21 6.93
C SER A 63 -10.37 13.77 7.87
N ASN A 64 -10.01 12.48 7.87
CA ASN A 64 -8.94 11.97 8.72
C ASN A 64 -7.56 12.56 8.36
N VAL A 65 -7.24 12.63 7.06
CA VAL A 65 -5.97 13.21 6.60
C VAL A 65 -5.86 14.67 7.02
N GLN A 66 -6.92 15.46 6.86
CA GLN A 66 -6.93 16.88 7.25
C GLN A 66 -6.85 17.09 8.77
N ALA A 67 -7.49 16.23 9.55
CA ALA A 67 -7.50 16.35 11.01
C ALA A 67 -6.17 15.99 11.67
N ASN A 68 -5.35 15.14 11.04
CA ASN A 68 -4.15 14.57 11.66
C ASN A 68 -2.83 15.09 11.08
N LEU A 69 -2.83 15.73 9.90
CA LEU A 69 -1.62 16.28 9.30
C LEU A 69 -1.46 17.78 9.60
N PRO A 70 -0.28 18.25 10.03
CA PRO A 70 -0.03 19.68 10.15
C PRO A 70 0.00 20.35 8.76
N PRO A 71 -0.29 21.66 8.64
CA PRO A 71 -0.44 22.33 7.35
C PRO A 71 0.74 22.16 6.38
N HIS A 72 1.97 22.13 6.87
CA HIS A 72 3.18 21.96 6.05
C HIS A 72 3.40 20.52 5.55
N VAL A 73 2.74 19.53 6.14
CA VAL A 73 2.74 18.13 5.65
C VAL A 73 1.57 17.91 4.70
N GLN A 74 0.44 18.58 4.93
CA GLN A 74 -0.72 18.53 4.03
C GLN A 74 -0.36 18.95 2.60
N THR A 75 0.57 19.89 2.40
CA THR A 75 1.04 20.28 1.06
C THR A 75 1.73 19.15 0.30
N ASN A 76 2.21 18.12 1.01
CA ASN A 76 2.86 16.94 0.46
C ASN A 76 1.93 15.71 0.47
N THR A 77 0.64 15.88 0.74
CA THR A 77 -0.33 14.78 0.79
C THR A 77 -1.53 15.07 -0.11
N VAL A 78 -1.84 14.13 -1.00
CA VAL A 78 -2.99 14.21 -1.89
C VAL A 78 -3.94 13.07 -1.57
N VAL A 79 -5.22 13.38 -1.38
CA VAL A 79 -6.28 12.36 -1.29
C VAL A 79 -6.95 12.24 -2.65
N LYS A 80 -6.94 11.05 -3.23
CA LYS A 80 -7.43 10.82 -4.61
C LYS A 80 -8.23 9.52 -4.71
N GLU A 81 -9.24 9.51 -5.58
CA GLU A 81 -9.97 8.28 -5.93
C GLU A 81 -9.05 7.29 -6.65
N LEU A 82 -9.08 6.03 -6.21
CA LEU A 82 -8.57 4.90 -6.97
C LEU A 82 -9.40 3.66 -6.65
N THR A 83 -10.28 3.30 -7.57
CA THR A 83 -10.86 1.96 -7.60
C THR A 83 -9.93 1.06 -8.40
N TRP A 84 -9.46 -0.04 -7.80
CA TRP A 84 -8.48 -0.92 -8.44
C TRP A 84 -8.95 -1.39 -9.81
N GLY A 85 -8.01 -1.47 -10.76
CA GLY A 85 -8.26 -1.87 -12.14
C GLY A 85 -8.94 -0.81 -13.01
N GLN A 86 -9.32 0.35 -12.45
CA GLN A 86 -10.11 1.37 -13.15
C GLN A 86 -9.37 2.71 -13.25
N ASN A 87 -9.46 3.36 -14.41
CA ASN A 87 -8.92 4.70 -14.69
C ASN A 87 -7.46 4.88 -14.26
N LEU A 88 -6.64 3.85 -14.45
CA LEU A 88 -5.24 3.83 -14.03
C LEU A 88 -4.42 4.88 -14.77
N GLU A 89 -4.80 5.23 -15.99
CA GLU A 89 -4.22 6.29 -16.81
C GLU A 89 -4.33 7.70 -16.20
N SER A 90 -5.11 7.87 -15.13
CA SER A 90 -5.11 9.09 -14.33
C SER A 90 -3.89 9.23 -13.42
N PHE A 91 -3.06 8.19 -13.30
CA PHE A 91 -1.80 8.16 -12.58
C PHE A 91 -0.66 7.98 -13.58
N SER A 92 0.48 8.64 -13.36
CA SER A 92 1.59 8.49 -14.29
C SER A 92 2.31 7.15 -14.04
N PRO A 93 2.63 6.37 -15.08
CA PRO A 93 3.44 5.17 -14.90
C PRO A 93 4.77 5.51 -14.22
N GLY A 94 5.09 4.79 -13.14
CA GLY A 94 6.33 5.00 -12.38
C GLY A 94 6.40 6.31 -11.58
N GLU A 95 5.25 6.92 -11.28
CA GLU A 95 5.13 8.10 -10.40
C GLU A 95 5.57 7.85 -8.95
N PHE A 96 5.56 6.59 -8.52
CA PHE A 96 5.77 6.20 -7.13
C PHE A 96 7.04 5.37 -6.95
N ASP A 97 7.82 5.74 -5.93
CA ASP A 97 8.95 4.96 -5.42
C ASP A 97 8.46 3.87 -4.46
N LEU A 98 7.30 4.08 -3.83
CA LEU A 98 6.74 3.22 -2.78
C LEU A 98 5.23 3.05 -2.95
N ILE A 99 4.76 1.80 -2.92
CA ILE A 99 3.35 1.45 -2.85
C ILE A 99 3.08 0.79 -1.50
N LEU A 100 2.07 1.28 -0.79
CA LEU A 100 1.66 0.82 0.54
C LEU A 100 0.27 0.19 0.46
N GLY A 101 0.05 -0.88 1.21
CA GLY A 101 -1.27 -1.48 1.37
C GLY A 101 -1.38 -2.24 2.68
N ALA A 102 -2.44 -1.98 3.44
CA ALA A 102 -2.71 -2.68 4.69
C ALA A 102 -4.15 -3.20 4.68
N ASP A 103 -4.33 -4.49 4.97
CA ASP A 103 -5.65 -5.15 4.98
C ASP A 103 -6.41 -5.09 3.64
N ILE A 104 -5.68 -5.07 2.51
CA ILE A 104 -6.28 -4.99 1.17
C ILE A 104 -6.44 -6.33 0.45
N ILE A 105 -5.91 -7.42 1.03
CA ILE A 105 -6.02 -8.78 0.47
C ILE A 105 -7.10 -9.54 1.25
N TYR A 106 -8.35 -9.43 0.81
CA TYR A 106 -9.47 -10.14 1.46
C TYR A 106 -10.65 -10.47 0.55
N LEU A 107 -10.88 -9.70 -0.53
CA LEU A 107 -11.92 -9.97 -1.54
C LEU A 107 -11.29 -10.60 -2.78
N GLU A 108 -11.51 -11.89 -2.96
CA GLU A 108 -10.93 -12.66 -4.06
C GLU A 108 -11.37 -12.14 -5.44
N GLU A 109 -12.61 -11.64 -5.54
CA GLU A 109 -13.10 -11.02 -6.79
C GLU A 109 -12.30 -9.78 -7.23
N THR A 110 -11.54 -9.16 -6.31
CA THR A 110 -10.74 -7.95 -6.61
C THR A 110 -9.27 -8.23 -6.85
N PHE A 111 -8.81 -9.48 -6.73
CA PHE A 111 -7.38 -9.81 -6.80
C PHE A 111 -6.76 -9.48 -8.15
N THR A 112 -7.46 -9.76 -9.25
CA THR A 112 -6.98 -9.41 -10.60
C THR A 112 -6.84 -7.90 -10.76
N ASP A 113 -7.83 -7.14 -10.30
CA ASP A 113 -7.85 -5.67 -10.39
C ASP A 113 -6.75 -5.04 -9.53
N LEU A 114 -6.54 -5.56 -8.31
CA LEU A 114 -5.46 -5.14 -7.43
C LEU A 114 -4.09 -5.44 -8.06
N LEU A 115 -3.89 -6.64 -8.61
CA LEU A 115 -2.63 -7.01 -9.26
C LEU A 115 -2.34 -6.15 -10.50
N GLN A 116 -3.36 -5.83 -11.31
CA GLN A 116 -3.24 -4.90 -12.43
C GLN A 116 -2.85 -3.50 -11.95
N THR A 117 -3.44 -3.04 -10.85
CA THR A 117 -3.12 -1.74 -10.24
C THR A 117 -1.67 -1.70 -9.75
N LEU A 118 -1.22 -2.74 -9.03
CA LEU A 118 0.17 -2.86 -8.57
C LEU A 118 1.15 -2.87 -9.75
N ASP A 119 0.88 -3.63 -10.80
CA ASP A 119 1.74 -3.73 -11.98
C ASP A 119 1.82 -2.42 -12.78
N TYR A 120 0.72 -1.69 -12.87
CA TYR A 120 0.67 -0.39 -13.54
C TYR A 120 1.46 0.67 -12.78
N LEU A 121 1.27 0.76 -11.46
CA LEU A 121 1.87 1.81 -10.63
C LEU A 121 3.35 1.54 -10.31
N CYS A 122 3.74 0.28 -10.20
CA CYS A 122 5.09 -0.11 -9.80
C CYS A 122 6.08 0.05 -10.96
N SER A 123 7.06 0.94 -10.85
CA SER A 123 8.22 0.99 -11.77
C SER A 123 9.27 -0.06 -11.40
N ASP A 124 10.34 -0.16 -12.20
CA ASP A 124 11.47 -1.07 -11.94
C ASP A 124 12.22 -0.76 -10.62
N HIS A 125 12.13 0.48 -10.14
CA HIS A 125 12.75 0.92 -8.89
C HIS A 125 11.76 1.00 -7.72
N CYS A 126 10.46 0.81 -7.99
CA CYS A 126 9.42 0.89 -7.00
C CYS A 126 9.47 -0.31 -6.04
N VAL A 127 9.18 -0.04 -4.77
CA VAL A 127 8.98 -1.05 -3.73
C VAL A 127 7.51 -1.09 -3.35
N ILE A 128 6.94 -2.29 -3.24
CA ILE A 128 5.60 -2.51 -2.70
C ILE A 128 5.76 -3.07 -1.29
N LEU A 129 5.03 -2.52 -0.31
CA LEU A 129 4.87 -3.10 1.02
C LEU A 129 3.41 -3.40 1.30
N LEU A 130 3.11 -4.68 1.52
CA LEU A 130 1.79 -5.16 1.89
C LEU A 130 1.80 -5.75 3.29
N ALA A 131 0.98 -5.20 4.19
CA ALA A 131 0.72 -5.80 5.50
C ALA A 131 -0.53 -6.67 5.43
N CYS A 132 -0.34 -7.97 5.70
CA CYS A 132 -1.32 -9.01 5.43
C CYS A 132 -1.42 -9.97 6.61
N ARG A 133 -2.63 -10.46 6.85
CA ARG A 133 -2.85 -11.57 7.76
C ARG A 133 -3.33 -12.77 6.95
N ILE A 134 -2.51 -13.82 6.91
CA ILE A 134 -2.79 -15.02 6.12
C ILE A 134 -3.69 -15.94 6.95
N ARG A 135 -4.94 -16.08 6.55
CA ARG A 135 -5.94 -16.91 7.27
C ARG A 135 -6.50 -18.03 6.40
N TYR A 136 -6.60 -17.82 5.10
CA TYR A 136 -7.29 -18.70 4.17
C TYR A 136 -6.43 -18.97 2.92
N GLU A 137 -6.78 -20.02 2.18
CA GLU A 137 -6.12 -20.39 0.92
C GLU A 137 -6.08 -19.22 -0.08
N ARG A 138 -7.17 -18.45 -0.17
CA ARG A 138 -7.25 -17.27 -1.05
C ARG A 138 -6.13 -16.25 -0.78
N ASP A 139 -5.70 -16.09 0.47
CA ASP A 139 -4.67 -15.11 0.82
C ASP A 139 -3.32 -15.56 0.24
N ASN A 140 -3.04 -16.88 0.28
CA ASN A 140 -1.87 -17.48 -0.36
C ASN A 140 -1.98 -17.42 -1.90
N ASN A 141 -3.18 -17.63 -2.45
CA ASN A 141 -3.41 -17.55 -3.89
C ASN A 141 -3.05 -16.16 -4.44
N PHE A 142 -3.37 -15.09 -3.72
CA PHE A 142 -2.94 -13.75 -4.12
C PHE A 142 -1.41 -13.59 -4.11
N LEU A 143 -0.71 -14.11 -3.10
CA LEU A 143 0.75 -14.07 -3.07
C LEU A 143 1.35 -14.83 -4.26
N VAL A 144 0.82 -16.00 -4.60
CA VAL A 144 1.23 -16.79 -5.78
C VAL A 144 0.95 -16.02 -7.08
N MET A 145 -0.16 -15.29 -7.18
CA MET A 145 -0.45 -14.43 -8.32
C MET A 145 0.56 -13.29 -8.44
N MET A 146 0.92 -12.64 -7.33
CA MET A 146 1.96 -11.60 -7.31
C MET A 146 3.32 -12.13 -7.74
N GLU A 147 3.71 -13.32 -7.26
CA GLU A 147 5.01 -13.92 -7.56
C GLU A 147 5.27 -14.14 -9.05
N ARG A 148 4.22 -14.18 -9.89
CA ARG A 148 4.37 -14.26 -11.36
C ARG A 148 4.98 -13.01 -12.00
N LYS A 149 4.83 -11.85 -11.35
CA LYS A 149 5.29 -10.54 -11.87
C LYS A 149 6.32 -9.88 -10.97
N PHE A 150 6.31 -10.21 -9.69
CA PHE A 150 7.13 -9.59 -8.66
C PHE A 150 8.00 -10.62 -7.95
N THR A 151 9.17 -10.20 -7.48
CA THR A 151 9.90 -10.91 -6.44
C THR A 151 9.25 -10.54 -5.12
N VAL A 152 8.68 -11.50 -4.40
CA VAL A 152 7.96 -11.30 -3.14
C VAL A 152 8.77 -11.92 -1.99
N SER A 153 8.95 -11.17 -0.90
CA SER A 153 9.68 -11.63 0.28
C SER A 153 9.00 -11.16 1.56
N LYS A 154 9.00 -11.99 2.60
CA LYS A 154 8.53 -11.60 3.92
C LYS A 154 9.64 -10.82 4.63
N VAL A 155 9.35 -9.58 5.04
CA VAL A 155 10.34 -8.68 5.67
C VAL A 155 10.07 -8.40 7.14
N HIS A 156 8.86 -8.66 7.62
CA HIS A 156 8.51 -8.52 9.03
C HIS A 156 7.36 -9.48 9.42
N TYR A 157 7.31 -9.82 10.70
CA TYR A 157 6.20 -10.55 11.30
C TYR A 157 5.95 -10.04 12.73
N ASP A 158 4.73 -9.57 13.00
CA ASP A 158 4.23 -9.28 14.34
C ASP A 158 3.46 -10.52 14.85
N PRO A 159 3.99 -11.28 15.84
CA PRO A 159 3.36 -12.49 16.34
C PRO A 159 2.13 -12.22 17.21
N GLU A 160 2.03 -11.05 17.85
CA GLU A 160 0.89 -10.71 18.71
C GLU A 160 -0.36 -10.42 17.88
N LYS A 161 -0.18 -9.73 16.76
CA LYS A 161 -1.27 -9.35 15.85
C LYS A 161 -1.46 -10.35 14.72
N ASP A 162 -0.52 -11.28 14.57
CA ASP A 162 -0.49 -12.28 13.50
C ASP A 162 -0.50 -11.61 12.12
N VAL A 163 0.42 -10.67 11.92
CA VAL A 163 0.53 -9.86 10.68
C VAL A 163 1.91 -10.00 10.09
N HIS A 164 1.97 -10.32 8.80
CA HIS A 164 3.19 -10.31 8.00
C HIS A 164 3.27 -9.02 7.19
N ILE A 165 4.49 -8.51 7.01
CA ILE A 165 4.77 -7.50 5.97
C ILE A 165 5.55 -8.19 4.86
N TYR A 166 5.00 -8.09 3.65
CA TYR A 166 5.61 -8.56 2.42
C TYR A 166 6.17 -7.37 1.65
N LYS A 167 7.42 -7.51 1.20
CA LYS A 167 8.05 -6.61 0.25
C LYS A 167 8.01 -7.24 -1.14
N ALA A 168 7.56 -6.50 -2.13
CA ALA A 168 7.57 -6.90 -3.52
C ALA A 168 8.27 -5.86 -4.42
N GLN A 169 8.95 -6.33 -5.46
CA GLN A 169 9.59 -5.50 -6.50
C GLN A 169 9.40 -6.19 -7.86
N LYS A 170 9.30 -5.42 -8.96
CA LYS A 170 9.17 -6.01 -10.31
C LYS A 170 10.33 -6.97 -10.58
N ARG A 171 10.04 -8.15 -11.15
CA ARG A 171 11.09 -9.07 -11.58
C ARG A 171 11.89 -8.43 -12.72
N SER A 172 13.22 -8.51 -12.64
CA SER A 172 14.06 -8.05 -13.75
C SER A 172 13.91 -9.02 -14.91
N GLN A 173 13.56 -8.53 -16.10
CA GLN A 173 13.48 -9.35 -17.32
C GLN A 173 14.86 -9.89 -17.79
N ARG A 174 15.96 -9.58 -17.08
CA ARG A 174 17.31 -10.06 -17.40
C ARG A 174 17.61 -11.48 -16.90
N GLU A 175 16.76 -12.07 -16.07
CA GLU A 175 17.01 -13.43 -15.53
C GLU A 175 16.43 -14.55 -16.40
N ASP A 176 15.69 -14.22 -17.48
CA ASP A 176 15.04 -15.17 -18.38
C ASP A 176 15.68 -15.23 -19.80
N LEU A 177 16.92 -14.75 -19.96
CA LEU A 177 17.74 -14.87 -21.19
C LEU A 177 19.08 -15.55 -20.88
#